data_AF-A0A1X7SEN0-F1
#
_entry.id   AF-A0A1X7SEN0-F1
#
_cell.length_a   1.000
_cell.length_b   1.000
_cell.length_c   1.000
_cell.angle_alpha   90.00
_cell.angle_beta   90.00
_cell.angle_gamma   90.00
#
_symmetry.space_group_name_H-M   'P 1'
#
loop_
_entity.id
_entity.type
_entity.pdbx_description
1 polymer ?
#
loop_
_entity_poly.entity_id
_entity_poly.type
_entity_poly.pdbx_seq_one_letter_code
_entity_poly.pdbx_strand_id
1 'polypeptide(L)'
;RNKTNVADNLGALLKEFEGTVTREQAAAIYKSSGFSFDASMKCLKEGPTLESILLMLNQKLESAESVVVTVHTDAMWRDILRHYKSGTVDFGKRLFIKLSNTLAIDAGGVRRQVYSTVYSEFQCNKHIKLFTGPLHSLSPACTAEARSSGLFKILGSMVGHSIWQDGIGFPFLSLTNYTYIVEGEEKALQVCSDNDIGAGVAAVISK
;
A
#
# COMPACT_ATOMS: atom_id res chain seq x y z
N ARG A 1 25.86 -8.17 9.11
CA ARG A 1 26.10 -7.35 7.89
C ARG A 1 27.01 -6.19 8.27
N ASN A 2 28.10 -5.97 7.53
CA ASN A 2 29.11 -4.96 7.85
C ASN A 2 28.61 -3.56 7.44
N LYS A 3 28.54 -2.59 8.37
CA LYS A 3 27.97 -1.25 8.11
C LYS A 3 28.75 -0.46 7.05
N THR A 4 30.06 -0.71 6.96
CA THR A 4 30.97 -0.04 6.00
C THR A 4 30.57 -0.32 4.55
N ASN A 5 30.35 -1.59 4.19
CA ASN A 5 29.91 -1.97 2.84
C ASN A 5 28.57 -1.35 2.42
N VAL A 6 27.66 -1.10 3.36
CA VAL A 6 26.34 -0.51 3.05
C VAL A 6 26.48 0.97 2.69
N ALA A 7 27.33 1.70 3.41
CA ALA A 7 27.59 3.11 3.15
C ALA A 7 28.34 3.30 1.82
N ASP A 8 29.33 2.45 1.54
CA ASP A 8 30.12 2.50 0.30
C ASP A 8 29.25 2.21 -0.94
N ASN A 9 28.38 1.19 -0.84
CA ASN A 9 27.46 0.83 -1.92
C ASN A 9 26.42 1.92 -2.21
N LEU A 10 25.86 2.55 -1.16
CA LEU A 10 24.93 3.67 -1.35
C LEU A 10 25.66 4.87 -1.97
N GLY A 11 26.88 5.17 -1.52
CA GLY A 11 27.70 6.25 -2.08
C GLY A 11 27.97 6.06 -3.58
N ALA A 12 28.27 4.83 -4.00
CA ALA A 12 28.45 4.49 -5.41
C ALA A 12 27.16 4.68 -6.23
N LEU A 13 26.00 4.23 -5.72
CA LEU A 13 24.71 4.45 -6.38
C LEU A 13 24.37 5.93 -6.52
N LEU A 14 24.57 6.71 -5.45
CA LEU A 14 24.29 8.15 -5.47
C LEU A 14 25.16 8.91 -6.47
N LYS A 15 26.40 8.47 -6.67
CA LYS A 15 27.31 9.05 -7.65
C LYS A 15 26.94 8.66 -9.09
N GLU A 16 26.55 7.41 -9.31
CA GLU A 16 26.18 6.90 -10.65
C GLU A 16 24.93 7.58 -11.20
N PHE A 17 23.93 7.83 -10.36
CA PHE A 17 22.63 8.39 -10.78
C PHE A 17 22.43 9.86 -10.40
N GLU A 18 23.53 10.57 -10.12
CA GLU A 18 23.49 12.01 -9.84
C GLU A 18 22.83 12.77 -11.01
N GLY A 19 21.87 13.65 -10.69
CA GLY A 19 21.11 14.41 -11.68
C GLY A 19 20.01 13.63 -12.41
N THR A 20 19.92 12.31 -12.25
CA THR A 20 18.85 11.48 -12.85
C THR A 20 17.72 11.22 -11.86
N VAL A 21 18.06 10.93 -10.60
CA VAL A 21 17.11 10.77 -9.50
C VAL A 21 17.57 11.58 -8.30
N THR A 22 16.65 11.92 -7.40
CA THR A 22 17.06 12.59 -6.15
C THR A 22 17.80 11.61 -5.24
N ARG A 23 18.60 12.15 -4.32
CA ARG A 23 19.34 11.33 -3.34
C ARG A 23 18.38 10.52 -2.46
N GLU A 24 17.22 11.09 -2.15
CA GLU A 24 16.15 10.47 -1.36
C GLU A 24 15.53 9.29 -2.12
N GLN A 25 15.29 9.43 -3.43
CA GLN A 25 14.77 8.36 -4.28
C GLN A 25 15.76 7.20 -4.36
N ALA A 26 17.04 7.47 -4.64
CA ALA A 26 18.08 6.44 -4.67
C ALA A 26 18.23 5.73 -3.31
N ALA A 27 18.22 6.47 -2.20
CA ALA A 27 18.27 5.91 -0.87
C ALA A 27 17.02 5.07 -0.54
N ALA A 28 15.83 5.50 -0.96
CA ALA A 28 14.59 4.76 -0.78
C ALA A 28 14.60 3.44 -1.55
N ILE A 29 15.08 3.44 -2.80
CA ILE A 29 15.24 2.22 -3.62
C ILE A 29 16.24 1.27 -2.96
N TYR A 30 17.40 1.78 -2.53
CA TYR A 30 18.43 0.97 -1.86
C TYR A 30 17.93 0.35 -0.55
N LYS A 31 17.17 1.10 0.25
CA LYS A 31 16.53 0.55 1.46
C LYS A 31 15.46 -0.49 1.10
N SER A 32 14.64 -0.21 0.09
CA SER A 32 13.53 -1.08 -0.33
C SER A 32 14.02 -2.42 -0.87
N SER A 33 15.14 -2.42 -1.61
CA SER A 33 15.85 -3.63 -2.07
C SER A 33 16.47 -4.47 -0.94
N GLY A 34 16.35 -4.02 0.32
CA GLY A 34 17.02 -4.67 1.44
C GLY A 34 18.53 -4.46 1.45
N PHE A 35 18.98 -3.30 0.93
CA PHE A 35 20.38 -2.91 0.79
C PHE A 35 21.16 -3.76 -0.23
N SER A 36 20.45 -4.28 -1.24
CA SER A 36 21.07 -5.00 -2.36
C SER A 36 21.56 -4.01 -3.42
N PHE A 37 22.88 -3.95 -3.62
CA PHE A 37 23.47 -3.06 -4.62
C PHE A 37 22.97 -3.41 -6.03
N ASP A 38 23.03 -4.70 -6.39
CA ASP A 38 22.67 -5.18 -7.73
C ASP A 38 21.21 -4.94 -8.08
N ALA A 39 20.30 -5.23 -7.14
CA ALA A 39 18.87 -5.03 -7.37
C ALA A 39 18.52 -3.53 -7.49
N SER A 40 19.18 -2.68 -6.69
CA SER A 40 18.97 -1.23 -6.75
C SER A 40 19.56 -0.64 -8.03
N MET A 41 20.76 -1.07 -8.41
CA MET A 41 21.43 -0.68 -9.66
C MET A 41 20.57 -1.06 -10.87
N LYS A 42 20.03 -2.28 -10.89
CA LYS A 42 19.13 -2.74 -11.96
C LYS A 42 17.88 -1.86 -12.05
N CYS A 43 17.17 -1.67 -10.93
CA CYS A 43 15.97 -0.83 -10.87
C CYS A 43 16.25 0.60 -11.32
N LEU A 44 17.37 1.20 -10.91
CA LEU A 44 17.75 2.55 -11.30
C LEU A 44 18.16 2.66 -12.78
N LYS A 45 18.85 1.65 -13.35
CA LYS A 45 19.24 1.63 -14.77
C LYS A 45 18.04 1.47 -15.72
N GLU A 46 17.07 0.65 -15.35
CA GLU A 46 15.81 0.50 -16.09
C GLU A 46 14.92 1.75 -15.97
N GLY A 47 15.28 2.66 -15.06
CA GLY A 47 14.43 3.75 -14.60
C GLY A 47 13.57 3.28 -13.42
N PRO A 48 13.38 4.11 -12.37
CA PRO A 48 12.57 3.78 -11.20
C PRO A 48 11.07 3.85 -11.53
N THR A 49 10.66 3.08 -12.53
CA THR A 49 9.27 2.90 -12.94
C THR A 49 8.55 2.04 -11.90
N LEU A 50 7.22 2.09 -11.92
CA LEU A 50 6.41 1.22 -11.06
C LEU A 50 6.76 -0.26 -11.28
N GLU A 51 6.97 -0.68 -12.53
CA GLU A 51 7.29 -2.06 -12.87
C GLU A 51 8.65 -2.51 -12.29
N SER A 52 9.71 -1.71 -12.45
CA SER A 52 11.03 -2.06 -11.94
C SER A 52 11.08 -2.09 -10.41
N ILE A 53 10.35 -1.16 -9.76
CA ILE A 53 10.19 -1.13 -8.30
C ILE A 53 9.43 -2.36 -7.81
N LEU A 54 8.28 -2.69 -8.42
CA LEU A 54 7.48 -3.87 -8.04
C LEU A 54 8.26 -5.16 -8.24
N LEU A 55 9.01 -5.29 -9.35
CA LEU A 55 9.85 -6.46 -9.59
C LEU A 55 10.93 -6.62 -8.51
N MET A 56 11.64 -5.53 -8.18
CA MET A 56 12.64 -5.53 -7.11
C MET A 56 12.04 -5.90 -5.75
N LEU A 57 10.86 -5.34 -5.44
CA LEU A 57 10.12 -5.60 -4.22
C LEU A 57 9.68 -7.07 -4.09
N ASN A 58 9.17 -7.65 -5.18
CA ASN A 58 8.75 -9.05 -5.25
C ASN A 58 9.92 -10.01 -5.07
N GLN A 59 11.06 -9.78 -5.75
CA GLN A 59 12.27 -10.60 -5.62
C GLN A 59 12.76 -10.69 -4.17
N LYS A 60 12.68 -9.58 -3.43
CA LYS A 60 13.02 -9.58 -2.01
C LYS A 60 12.09 -10.49 -1.20
N LEU A 61 10.79 -10.45 -1.49
CA LEU A 61 9.77 -11.26 -0.80
C LEU A 61 9.76 -12.73 -1.18
N GLU A 62 10.27 -13.10 -2.36
CA GLU A 62 10.46 -14.51 -2.73
C GLU A 62 11.41 -15.23 -1.77
N SER A 63 12.40 -14.52 -1.25
CA SER A 63 13.34 -15.05 -0.24
C SER A 63 12.83 -14.93 1.20
N ALA A 64 11.69 -14.27 1.43
CA ALA A 64 11.15 -14.03 2.75
C ALA A 64 10.37 -15.23 3.29
N GLU A 65 10.40 -15.39 4.62
CA GLU A 65 9.58 -16.38 5.31
C GLU A 65 8.08 -16.11 5.05
N SER A 66 7.30 -17.17 4.89
CA SER A 66 5.86 -17.06 4.70
C SER A 66 5.10 -17.32 6.01
N VAL A 67 4.12 -16.47 6.31
CA VAL A 67 3.16 -16.64 7.41
C VAL A 67 1.85 -17.12 6.83
N VAL A 68 1.35 -18.26 7.31
CA VAL A 68 0.07 -18.81 6.86
C VAL A 68 -1.07 -18.11 7.59
N VAL A 69 -2.03 -17.56 6.84
CA VAL A 69 -3.28 -17.01 7.37
C VAL A 69 -4.43 -17.81 6.80
N THR A 70 -5.18 -18.48 7.67
CA THR A 70 -6.39 -19.21 7.26
C THR A 70 -7.58 -18.25 7.25
N VAL A 71 -8.30 -18.22 6.15
CA VAL A 71 -9.41 -17.30 5.90
C VAL A 71 -10.64 -18.08 5.49
N HIS A 72 -11.78 -17.78 6.08
CA HIS A 72 -13.05 -18.38 5.70
C HIS A 72 -13.72 -17.54 4.61
N THR A 73 -14.30 -18.21 3.61
CA THR A 73 -14.88 -17.56 2.42
C THR A 73 -16.05 -16.63 2.75
N ASP A 74 -16.82 -16.96 3.78
CA ASP A 74 -17.94 -16.19 4.30
C ASP A 74 -17.53 -15.09 5.29
N ALA A 75 -16.24 -15.00 5.63
CA ALA A 75 -15.74 -14.09 6.66
C ALA A 75 -14.40 -13.44 6.33
N MET A 76 -14.06 -13.32 5.04
CA MET A 76 -12.76 -12.82 4.59
C MET A 76 -12.38 -11.48 5.23
N TRP A 77 -13.32 -10.53 5.26
CA TRP A 77 -13.17 -9.24 5.92
C TRP A 77 -12.71 -9.38 7.37
N ARG A 78 -13.47 -10.13 8.17
CA ARG A 78 -13.25 -10.26 9.61
C ARG A 78 -11.93 -10.96 9.91
N ASP A 79 -11.61 -12.03 9.19
CA ASP A 79 -10.43 -12.84 9.44
C ASP A 79 -9.15 -12.07 9.09
N ILE A 80 -9.14 -11.36 7.96
CA ILE A 80 -8.01 -10.49 7.57
C ILE A 80 -7.92 -9.28 8.50
N LEU A 81 -9.03 -8.61 8.81
CA LEU A 81 -9.02 -7.47 9.71
C LEU A 81 -8.48 -7.85 11.09
N ARG A 82 -8.85 -9.02 11.62
CA ARG A 82 -8.31 -9.55 12.88
C ARG A 82 -6.80 -9.75 12.80
N HIS A 83 -6.29 -10.31 11.70
CA HIS A 83 -4.86 -10.49 11.51
C HIS A 83 -4.11 -9.15 11.59
N TYR A 84 -4.53 -8.13 10.85
CA TYR A 84 -3.88 -6.82 10.88
C TYR A 84 -4.10 -6.04 12.17
N LYS A 85 -5.26 -6.21 12.81
CA LYS A 85 -5.57 -5.56 14.09
C LYS A 85 -4.79 -6.14 15.28
N SER A 86 -4.26 -7.36 15.17
CA SER A 86 -3.49 -8.02 16.24
C SER A 86 -2.27 -7.22 16.71
N GLY A 87 -1.74 -6.34 15.85
CA GLY A 87 -0.53 -5.56 16.12
C GLY A 87 0.77 -6.38 16.00
N THR A 88 0.69 -7.66 15.64
CA THR A 88 1.84 -8.56 15.54
C THR A 88 2.20 -8.92 14.11
N VAL A 89 1.66 -8.20 13.12
CA VAL A 89 1.96 -8.46 11.71
C VAL A 89 3.40 -8.07 11.42
N ASP A 90 4.19 -9.05 10.98
CA ASP A 90 5.51 -8.82 10.41
C ASP A 90 5.35 -8.51 8.93
N PHE A 91 5.44 -7.22 8.59
CA PHE A 91 5.35 -6.76 7.21
C PHE A 91 6.49 -7.27 6.33
N GLY A 92 7.60 -7.74 6.93
CA GLY A 92 8.72 -8.33 6.20
C GLY A 92 8.49 -9.77 5.72
N LYS A 93 7.39 -10.40 6.14
CA LYS A 93 7.03 -11.77 5.78
C LYS A 93 5.93 -11.80 4.74
N ARG A 94 5.94 -12.84 3.91
CA ARG A 94 4.91 -13.05 2.89
C ARG A 94 3.66 -13.71 3.51
N LEU A 95 2.47 -13.18 3.27
CA LEU A 95 1.22 -13.75 3.79
C LEU A 95 0.68 -14.84 2.87
N PHE A 96 0.91 -16.10 3.19
CA PHE A 96 0.30 -17.22 2.48
C PHE A 96 -1.16 -17.40 2.93
N ILE A 97 -2.11 -16.96 2.12
CA ILE A 97 -3.53 -17.05 2.45
C ILE A 97 -4.09 -18.41 2.04
N LYS A 98 -4.57 -19.17 3.03
CA LYS A 98 -5.26 -20.45 2.83
C LYS A 98 -6.75 -20.25 3.03
N LEU A 99 -7.55 -20.49 1.99
CA LEU A 99 -9.00 -20.54 2.12
C LEU A 99 -9.39 -21.89 2.76
N SER A 100 -10.15 -21.85 3.85
CA SER A 100 -10.45 -23.03 4.66
C SER A 100 -11.23 -24.12 3.91
N ASN A 101 -12.03 -23.75 2.90
CA ASN A 101 -12.96 -24.64 2.21
C ASN A 101 -12.66 -24.84 0.70
N THR A 102 -11.48 -24.42 0.20
CA THR A 102 -11.12 -24.60 -1.21
C THR A 102 -9.72 -25.20 -1.39
N LEU A 103 -9.60 -26.15 -2.32
CA LEU A 103 -8.32 -26.59 -2.87
C LEU A 103 -7.79 -25.48 -3.78
N ALA A 104 -7.06 -24.52 -3.21
CA ALA A 104 -6.43 -23.46 -3.98
C ALA A 104 -5.27 -24.02 -4.83
N ILE A 105 -5.39 -23.93 -6.16
CA ILE A 105 -4.35 -24.35 -7.13
C ILE A 105 -3.30 -23.23 -7.34
N ASP A 106 -3.68 -21.96 -7.19
CA ASP A 106 -2.81 -20.80 -7.32
C ASP A 106 -2.90 -19.88 -6.09
N ALA A 107 -1.81 -19.80 -5.32
CA ALA A 107 -1.73 -18.99 -4.11
C ALA A 107 -1.71 -17.47 -4.40
N GLY A 108 -1.24 -17.05 -5.58
CA GLY A 108 -1.23 -15.64 -5.99
C GLY A 108 -2.63 -15.12 -6.29
N GLY A 109 -3.37 -15.87 -7.12
CA GLY A 109 -4.78 -15.59 -7.43
C GLY A 109 -5.66 -15.51 -6.18
N VAL A 110 -5.46 -16.39 -5.20
CA VAL A 110 -6.20 -16.36 -3.93
C VAL A 110 -5.93 -15.09 -3.13
N ARG A 111 -4.67 -14.64 -3.05
CA ARG A 111 -4.34 -13.40 -2.32
C ARG A 111 -5.01 -12.19 -2.96
N ARG A 112 -4.95 -12.08 -4.28
CA ARG A 112 -5.61 -11.01 -5.03
C ARG A 112 -7.12 -11.02 -4.81
N GLN A 113 -7.76 -12.19 -4.91
CA GLN A 113 -9.19 -12.33 -4.64
C GLN A 113 -9.56 -11.84 -3.23
N VAL A 114 -8.82 -12.30 -2.22
CA VAL A 114 -9.10 -11.93 -0.82
C VAL A 114 -8.94 -10.44 -0.59
N TYR A 115 -7.85 -9.81 -1.06
CA TYR A 115 -7.69 -8.36 -0.92
C TYR A 115 -8.76 -7.58 -1.67
N SER A 116 -9.14 -7.99 -2.88
CA SER A 116 -10.24 -7.36 -3.62
C SER A 116 -11.55 -7.40 -2.83
N THR A 117 -11.93 -8.56 -2.29
CA THR A 117 -13.13 -8.69 -1.44
C THR A 117 -13.04 -7.82 -0.20
N VAL A 118 -11.91 -7.84 0.50
CA VAL A 118 -11.72 -7.03 1.71
C VAL A 118 -11.77 -5.54 1.39
N TYR A 119 -11.16 -5.08 0.29
CA TYR A 119 -11.22 -3.66 -0.07
C TYR A 119 -12.62 -3.19 -0.49
N SER A 120 -13.41 -4.04 -1.14
CA SER A 120 -14.82 -3.76 -1.40
C SER A 120 -15.64 -3.56 -0.11
N GLU A 121 -15.34 -4.34 0.94
CA GLU A 121 -15.97 -4.19 2.26
C GLU A 121 -15.50 -2.92 3.00
N PHE A 122 -14.26 -2.44 2.77
CA PHE A 122 -13.79 -1.13 3.28
C PHE A 122 -14.59 0.00 2.64
N GLN A 123 -14.75 -0.03 1.32
CA GLN A 123 -15.51 0.96 0.57
C GLN A 123 -16.99 0.99 0.99
N CYS A 124 -17.64 -0.19 1.04
CA CYS A 124 -19.07 -0.32 1.28
C CYS A 124 -19.39 -0.64 2.74
N ASN A 125 -18.56 -0.21 3.68
CA ASN A 125 -18.66 -0.64 5.07
C ASN A 125 -20.01 -0.27 5.68
N LYS A 126 -20.79 -1.28 6.08
CA LYS A 126 -22.16 -1.11 6.59
C LYS A 126 -22.22 -0.64 8.04
N HIS A 127 -21.10 -0.67 8.77
CA HIS A 127 -21.06 -0.41 10.20
C HIS A 127 -20.51 0.97 10.54
N ILE A 128 -19.44 1.38 9.85
CA ILE A 128 -18.79 2.68 10.03
C ILE A 128 -18.60 3.27 8.64
N LYS A 129 -19.18 4.45 8.41
CA LYS A 129 -19.01 5.18 7.15
C LYS A 129 -17.57 5.70 7.06
N LEU A 130 -16.68 4.93 6.45
CA LEU A 130 -15.27 5.27 6.29
C LEU A 130 -15.01 6.18 5.09
N PHE A 131 -15.89 6.19 4.10
CA PHE A 131 -15.68 6.95 2.88
C PHE A 131 -16.94 7.73 2.47
N THR A 132 -16.71 8.80 1.72
CA THR A 132 -17.72 9.62 1.05
C THR A 132 -17.33 9.81 -0.41
N GLY A 133 -18.26 10.28 -1.24
CA GLY A 133 -18.02 10.49 -2.66
C GLY A 133 -18.49 9.31 -3.52
N PRO A 134 -18.35 9.43 -4.85
CA PRO A 134 -18.80 8.41 -5.79
C PRO A 134 -17.91 7.16 -5.77
N LEU A 135 -18.48 6.05 -6.24
CA LEU A 135 -17.75 4.79 -6.41
C LEU A 135 -16.49 5.01 -7.26
N HIS A 136 -15.36 4.44 -6.85
CA HIS A 136 -14.03 4.63 -7.48
C HIS A 136 -13.45 6.05 -7.42
N SER A 137 -14.05 6.96 -6.66
CA SER A 137 -13.48 8.28 -6.38
C SER A 137 -13.88 8.71 -4.97
N LEU A 138 -13.42 7.94 -4.00
CA LEU A 138 -13.74 8.07 -2.58
C LEU A 138 -12.80 9.03 -1.87
N SER A 139 -13.36 9.79 -0.93
CA SER A 139 -12.64 10.56 0.07
C SER A 139 -12.84 9.98 1.47
N PRO A 140 -11.80 9.95 2.33
CA PRO A 140 -11.93 9.55 3.72
C PRO A 140 -12.98 10.38 4.45
N ALA A 141 -13.88 9.72 5.18
CA ALA A 141 -14.88 10.41 5.99
C ALA A 141 -14.23 11.03 7.24
N CYS A 142 -14.46 12.32 7.47
CA CYS A 142 -13.93 13.06 8.62
C CYS A 142 -14.78 12.94 9.90
N THR A 143 -15.65 11.94 10.03
CA THR A 143 -16.49 11.77 11.23
C THR A 143 -15.67 11.31 12.43
N ALA A 144 -16.19 11.51 13.64
CA ALA A 144 -15.51 11.10 14.88
C ALA A 144 -15.36 9.57 14.94
N GLU A 145 -16.37 8.83 14.48
CA GLU A 145 -16.40 7.37 14.44
C GLU A 145 -15.34 6.82 13.48
N ALA A 146 -15.27 7.38 12.26
CA ALA A 146 -14.27 6.96 11.27
C ALA A 146 -12.84 7.19 11.80
N ARG A 147 -12.57 8.37 12.37
CA ARG A 147 -11.25 8.72 12.93
C ARG A 147 -10.85 7.87 14.13
N SER A 148 -11.78 7.56 15.03
CA SER A 148 -11.50 6.77 16.24
C SER A 148 -11.51 5.25 16.02
N SER A 149 -12.04 4.78 14.89
CA SER A 149 -12.16 3.33 14.59
C SER A 149 -10.83 2.58 14.46
N GLY A 150 -9.75 3.28 14.11
CA GLY A 150 -8.47 2.68 13.73
C GLY A 150 -8.48 1.96 12.37
N LEU A 151 -9.61 1.95 11.66
CA LEU A 151 -9.77 1.20 10.41
C LEU A 151 -8.94 1.79 9.26
N PHE A 152 -8.73 3.11 9.20
CA PHE A 152 -7.82 3.73 8.22
C PHE A 152 -6.37 3.28 8.39
N LYS A 153 -5.91 3.16 9.65
CA LYS A 153 -4.56 2.65 9.92
C LYS A 153 -4.41 1.22 9.43
N ILE A 154 -5.41 0.38 9.72
CA ILE A 154 -5.43 -1.01 9.26
C ILE A 154 -5.44 -1.06 7.72
N LEU A 155 -6.31 -0.29 7.07
CA LEU A 155 -6.36 -0.21 5.61
C LEU A 155 -5.01 0.21 5.02
N GLY A 156 -4.40 1.28 5.52
CA GLY A 156 -3.09 1.75 5.03
C GLY A 156 -2.00 0.69 5.20
N SER A 157 -1.96 0.00 6.34
CA SER A 157 -1.05 -1.12 6.58
C SER A 157 -1.29 -2.29 5.61
N MET A 158 -2.55 -2.63 5.35
CA MET A 158 -2.92 -3.67 4.39
C MET A 158 -2.48 -3.31 2.97
N VAL A 159 -2.75 -2.08 2.52
CA VAL A 159 -2.39 -1.59 1.19
C VAL A 159 -0.89 -1.61 0.96
N GLY A 160 -0.12 -1.08 1.91
CA GLY A 160 1.35 -1.12 1.81
C GLY A 160 1.87 -2.56 1.74
N HIS A 161 1.32 -3.45 2.57
CA HIS A 161 1.74 -4.85 2.59
C HIS A 161 1.33 -5.62 1.32
N SER A 162 0.16 -5.34 0.75
CA SER A 162 -0.34 -6.02 -0.46
C SER A 162 0.33 -5.51 -1.73
N ILE A 163 0.70 -4.22 -1.79
CA ILE A 163 1.55 -3.66 -2.85
C ILE A 163 2.92 -4.34 -2.81
N TRP A 164 3.52 -4.46 -1.62
CA TRP A 164 4.83 -5.09 -1.50
C TRP A 164 4.81 -6.56 -1.97
N GLN A 165 3.71 -7.30 -1.71
CA GLN A 165 3.61 -8.73 -2.02
C GLN A 165 3.29 -9.08 -3.47
N ASP A 166 2.31 -8.43 -4.08
CA ASP A 166 1.82 -8.78 -5.41
C ASP A 166 1.34 -7.54 -6.20
N GLY A 167 1.77 -6.34 -5.79
CA GLY A 167 1.36 -5.08 -6.44
C GLY A 167 -0.13 -4.76 -6.29
N ILE A 168 -0.80 -5.30 -5.27
CA ILE A 168 -2.25 -5.11 -5.09
C ILE A 168 -2.49 -3.79 -4.34
N GLY A 169 -2.96 -2.76 -5.05
CA GLY A 169 -3.36 -1.48 -4.47
C GLY A 169 -4.83 -1.43 -4.00
N PHE A 170 -5.24 -0.29 -3.46
CA PHE A 170 -6.64 0.01 -3.09
C PHE A 170 -7.28 0.96 -4.10
N PRO A 171 -8.00 0.47 -5.13
CA PRO A 171 -8.36 1.22 -6.34
C PRO A 171 -9.63 2.06 -6.20
N PHE A 172 -9.82 2.72 -5.06
CA PHE A 172 -11.09 3.39 -4.75
C PHE A 172 -10.97 4.86 -4.34
N LEU A 173 -9.77 5.34 -4.00
CA LEU A 173 -9.57 6.74 -3.65
C LEU A 173 -9.73 7.64 -4.87
N SER A 174 -10.15 8.89 -4.65
CA SER A 174 -10.08 9.91 -5.68
C SER A 174 -8.63 10.27 -6.04
N LEU A 175 -8.45 10.89 -7.20
CA LEU A 175 -7.13 11.37 -7.64
C LEU A 175 -6.48 12.28 -6.60
N THR A 176 -7.25 13.21 -6.03
CA THR A 176 -6.82 14.11 -4.96
C THR A 176 -6.23 13.38 -3.77
N ASN A 177 -6.89 12.29 -3.33
CA ASN A 177 -6.41 11.51 -2.19
C ASN A 177 -5.14 10.71 -2.52
N TYR A 178 -5.02 10.16 -3.73
CA TYR A 178 -3.76 9.55 -4.16
C TYR A 178 -2.62 10.58 -4.22
N THR A 179 -2.87 11.74 -4.81
CA THR A 179 -1.89 12.83 -4.90
C THR A 179 -1.51 13.32 -3.51
N TYR A 180 -2.45 13.41 -2.56
CA TYR A 180 -2.14 13.77 -1.18
C TYR A 180 -1.18 12.78 -0.53
N ILE A 181 -1.41 11.47 -0.71
CA ILE A 181 -0.58 10.41 -0.13
C ILE A 181 0.83 10.42 -0.71
N VAL A 182 0.97 10.68 -2.01
CA VAL A 182 2.25 10.54 -2.74
C VAL A 182 3.05 11.84 -2.77
N GLU A 183 2.38 12.96 -3.02
CA GLU A 183 2.99 14.26 -3.32
C GLU A 183 2.66 15.34 -2.28
N GLY A 184 1.76 15.05 -1.34
CA GLY A 184 1.37 15.96 -0.28
C GLY A 184 0.24 16.92 -0.65
N GLU A 185 -0.10 17.76 0.31
CA GLU A 185 -1.28 18.63 0.27
C GLU A 185 -1.27 19.64 -0.88
N GLU A 186 -0.14 20.33 -1.08
CA GLU A 186 -0.03 21.39 -2.10
C GLU A 186 -0.35 20.86 -3.51
N LYS A 187 0.13 19.66 -3.84
CA LYS A 187 -0.13 19.00 -5.12
C LYS A 187 -1.55 18.46 -5.19
N ALA A 188 -2.06 17.90 -4.10
CA ALA A 188 -3.44 17.41 -4.04
C ALA A 188 -4.45 18.52 -4.33
N LEU A 189 -4.24 19.72 -3.79
CA LEU A 189 -5.12 20.87 -4.01
C LEU A 189 -5.25 21.26 -5.50
N GLN A 190 -4.23 20.98 -6.32
CA GLN A 190 -4.23 21.28 -7.77
C GLN A 190 -5.15 20.35 -8.57
N VAL A 191 -5.48 19.18 -8.02
CA VAL A 191 -6.33 18.16 -8.65
C VAL A 191 -7.61 17.91 -7.85
N CYS A 192 -7.91 18.76 -6.87
CA CYS A 192 -9.10 18.68 -6.04
C CYS A 192 -10.36 19.03 -6.84
N SER A 193 -11.42 18.24 -6.68
CA SER A 193 -12.72 18.48 -7.30
C SER A 193 -13.81 18.70 -6.26
N ASP A 194 -14.98 19.20 -6.69
CA ASP A 194 -16.13 19.37 -5.80
C ASP A 194 -16.56 18.06 -5.11
N ASN A 195 -16.28 16.89 -5.72
CA ASN A 195 -16.58 15.58 -5.13
C ASN A 195 -15.68 15.22 -3.95
N ASP A 196 -14.52 15.88 -3.82
CA ASP A 196 -13.56 15.68 -2.73
C ASP A 196 -13.89 16.55 -1.52
N ILE A 197 -14.69 17.60 -1.73
CA ILE A 197 -15.18 18.49 -0.68
C ILE A 197 -16.47 17.88 -0.10
N GLY A 198 -16.37 17.33 1.12
CA GLY A 198 -17.53 16.74 1.79
C GLY A 198 -18.72 17.72 1.83
N ALA A 199 -19.92 17.23 1.52
CA ALA A 199 -21.14 18.05 1.39
C ALA A 199 -21.44 18.98 2.59
N GLY A 200 -20.94 18.66 3.79
CA GLY A 200 -21.07 19.52 4.98
C GLY A 200 -20.18 20.79 4.96
N VAL A 201 -19.10 20.81 4.18
CA VAL A 201 -18.19 21.95 4.05
C VAL A 201 -18.64 22.90 2.94
N ALA A 202 -19.16 22.38 1.83
CA ALA A 202 -19.70 23.18 0.73
C ALA A 202 -20.83 24.12 1.18
N ALA A 203 -21.66 23.70 2.15
CA ALA A 203 -22.75 24.50 2.70
C ALA A 203 -22.30 25.73 3.53
N VAL A 204 -21.05 25.76 4.00
CA VAL A 204 -20.48 26.88 4.77
C VAL A 204 -19.92 27.97 3.86
N ILE A 205 -19.49 27.61 2.64
CA ILE A 205 -18.91 28.55 1.66
C ILE A 205 -20.02 29.28 0.87
N SER A 206 -21.24 28.73 0.85
CA SER A 206 -22.40 29.31 0.17
C SER A 206 -23.28 30.22 1.05
N LYS A 207 -22.78 30.69 2.19
CA LYS A 207 -23.43 31.70 3.06
C LYS A 207 -22.48 32.86 3.29
#